data_AF-A0A9N9JET4-F1
#
_entry.id   AF-A0A9N9JET4-F1
#
_cell.length_a   1.000
_cell.length_b   1.000
_cell.length_c   1.000
_cell.angle_alpha   90.00
_cell.angle_beta   90.00
_cell.angle_gamma   90.00
#
_symmetry.space_group_name_H-M   'P 1'
#
loop_
_entity.id
_entity.type
_entity.pdbx_description
1 polymer ?
#
loop_
_entity_poly.entity_id
_entity_poly.type
_entity_poly.pdbx_seq_one_letter_code
_entity_poly.pdbx_strand_id
1 'polypeptide(L)'
;TSSRFIGFGSTSSNKQDDNVPSSDADFARQKFGNQKSISSDQYFGRNQYDPDELSASSERLKQFEGASSISSNQYFGRDEQISRRESLDLGAIELNARDFARKFIGQASSDYEAIKTVVERGSEKLKDYISDIQ
;
A
#
# COMPACT_ATOMS: atom_id res chain seq x y z
N THR A 1 13.45 -8.61 30.01
CA THR A 1 12.36 -9.25 29.24
C THR A 1 12.50 -8.77 27.80
N SER A 2 12.62 -9.68 26.83
CA SER A 2 13.12 -9.36 25.48
C SER A 2 12.01 -8.79 24.58
N SER A 3 12.16 -7.57 24.07
CA SER A 3 11.25 -6.95 23.10
C SER A 3 11.65 -7.37 21.68
N ARG A 4 10.82 -8.20 21.02
CA ARG A 4 11.01 -8.51 19.59
C ARG A 4 10.56 -7.31 18.77
N PHE A 5 11.52 -6.63 18.16
CA PHE A 5 11.25 -5.69 17.08
C PHE A 5 10.68 -6.46 15.88
N ILE A 6 9.46 -6.14 15.51
CA ILE A 6 8.78 -6.59 14.30
C ILE A 6 9.24 -5.64 13.19
N GLY A 7 10.27 -6.06 12.44
CA GLY A 7 10.86 -5.28 11.35
C GLY A 7 9.99 -5.31 10.08
N PHE A 8 10.11 -4.25 9.27
CA PHE A 8 9.46 -4.15 7.98
C PHE A 8 9.73 -5.41 7.13
N GLY A 9 8.67 -6.14 6.78
CA GLY A 9 8.73 -7.46 6.14
C GLY A 9 8.12 -8.62 6.96
N SER A 10 7.75 -8.40 8.21
CA SER A 10 7.01 -9.39 9.01
C SER A 10 5.53 -9.42 8.62
N THR A 11 5.17 -10.21 7.62
CA THR A 11 3.77 -10.65 7.51
C THR A 11 3.53 -11.60 8.67
N SER A 12 2.80 -11.16 9.70
CA SER A 12 2.15 -12.09 10.61
C SER A 12 1.45 -13.13 9.75
N SER A 13 1.79 -14.41 9.92
CA SER A 13 1.12 -15.52 9.26
C SER A 13 -0.36 -15.43 9.58
N ASN A 14 -1.09 -14.74 8.70
CA ASN A 14 -2.52 -14.58 8.82
C ASN A 14 -3.08 -15.99 8.72
N LYS A 15 -3.84 -16.39 9.72
CA LYS A 15 -4.59 -17.64 9.69
C LYS A 15 -5.30 -17.69 8.34
N GLN A 16 -5.10 -18.81 7.65
CA GLN A 16 -5.79 -19.17 6.42
C GLN A 16 -7.28 -18.85 6.62
N ASP A 17 -7.74 -17.82 5.92
CA ASP A 17 -9.15 -17.63 5.65
C ASP A 17 -9.44 -18.52 4.45
N ASP A 18 -10.06 -19.67 4.72
CA ASP A 18 -10.44 -20.72 3.77
C ASP A 18 -11.60 -20.27 2.84
N ASN A 19 -11.56 -19.03 2.36
CA ASN A 19 -12.58 -18.44 1.49
C ASN A 19 -12.04 -17.82 0.18
N VAL A 20 -10.85 -18.25 -0.25
CA VAL A 20 -10.42 -18.13 -1.65
C VAL A 20 -10.65 -19.49 -2.31
N PRO A 21 -11.22 -19.60 -3.53
CA PRO A 21 -11.38 -20.89 -4.17
C PRO A 21 -10.01 -21.59 -4.26
N SER A 22 -9.85 -22.73 -3.59
CA SER A 22 -8.60 -23.51 -3.55
C SER A 22 -7.97 -23.71 -4.94
N SER A 23 -8.83 -23.78 -5.96
CA SER A 23 -8.50 -23.88 -7.39
C SER A 23 -7.42 -22.89 -7.85
N ASP A 24 -7.49 -21.64 -7.40
CA ASP A 24 -6.64 -20.55 -7.88
C ASP A 24 -5.23 -20.62 -7.27
N ALA A 25 -5.15 -20.87 -5.96
CA ALA A 25 -3.89 -21.09 -5.26
C ALA A 25 -3.19 -22.37 -5.75
N ASP A 26 -3.95 -23.42 -6.04
CA ASP A 26 -3.43 -24.68 -6.58
C ASP A 26 -2.91 -24.51 -8.00
N PHE A 27 -3.59 -23.71 -8.84
CA PHE A 27 -3.11 -23.36 -10.19
C PHE A 27 -1.76 -22.64 -10.13
N ALA A 28 -1.61 -21.61 -9.29
CA ALA A 28 -0.34 -20.90 -9.12
C ALA A 28 0.79 -21.85 -8.72
N ARG A 29 0.54 -22.70 -7.72
CA ARG A 29 1.52 -23.66 -7.20
C ARG A 29 1.91 -24.70 -8.24
N GLN A 30 0.96 -25.21 -9.01
CA GLN A 30 1.21 -26.22 -10.02
C GLN A 30 1.96 -25.66 -11.25
N LYS A 31 1.59 -24.45 -11.71
CA LYS A 31 2.23 -23.82 -12.89
C LYS A 31 3.55 -23.13 -12.57
N PHE A 32 3.64 -22.50 -11.41
CA PHE A 32 4.73 -21.58 -11.08
C PHE A 32 5.48 -21.96 -9.79
N GLY A 33 5.24 -23.13 -9.22
CA GLY A 33 5.86 -23.55 -7.95
C GLY A 33 7.40 -23.62 -7.97
N ASN A 34 8.01 -23.74 -9.15
CA ASN A 34 9.46 -23.70 -9.31
C ASN A 34 10.02 -22.28 -9.51
N GLN A 35 9.15 -21.26 -9.64
CA GLN A 35 9.53 -19.88 -9.87
C GLN A 35 9.58 -19.13 -8.54
N LYS A 36 10.66 -18.38 -8.30
CA LYS A 36 10.82 -17.58 -7.07
C LYS A 36 9.84 -16.41 -7.00
N SER A 37 9.38 -15.94 -8.16
CA SER A 37 8.42 -14.86 -8.31
C SER A 37 7.66 -15.03 -9.61
N ILE A 38 6.42 -14.54 -9.64
CA ILE A 38 5.60 -14.42 -10.84
C ILE A 38 4.99 -13.03 -10.91
N SER A 39 4.78 -12.52 -12.11
CA SER A 39 4.02 -11.29 -12.29
C SER A 39 2.51 -11.58 -12.25
N SER A 40 1.73 -10.58 -11.83
CA SER A 40 0.26 -10.63 -11.86
C SER A 40 -0.25 -10.95 -13.27
N ASP A 41 0.38 -10.38 -14.31
CA ASP A 41 -0.04 -10.59 -15.68
C ASP A 41 0.21 -12.02 -16.17
N GLN A 42 1.31 -12.65 -15.75
CA GLN A 42 1.55 -14.08 -15.98
C GLN A 42 0.53 -14.97 -15.26
N TYR A 43 0.07 -14.57 -14.07
CA TYR A 43 -0.92 -15.33 -13.32
C TYR A 43 -2.32 -15.20 -13.93
N PHE A 44 -2.75 -13.98 -14.29
CA PHE A 44 -4.08 -13.70 -14.81
C PHE A 44 -4.20 -13.79 -16.34
N GLY A 45 -3.11 -14.04 -17.06
CA GLY A 45 -3.12 -14.19 -18.52
C GLY A 45 -3.56 -12.92 -19.26
N ARG A 46 -3.32 -11.75 -18.68
CA ARG A 46 -3.51 -10.47 -19.37
C ARG A 46 -2.31 -10.35 -20.30
N ASN A 47 -2.49 -10.26 -21.61
CA ASN A 47 -1.42 -10.23 -22.64
C ASN A 47 -0.51 -8.97 -22.57
N GLN A 48 -0.16 -8.52 -21.37
CA GLN A 48 0.69 -7.38 -21.06
C GLN A 48 2.09 -7.80 -20.60
N TYR A 49 2.40 -9.11 -20.61
CA TYR A 49 3.74 -9.58 -20.25
C TYR A 49 4.73 -9.27 -21.37
N ASP A 50 5.54 -8.23 -21.17
CA ASP A 50 6.70 -7.91 -21.98
C ASP A 50 7.99 -8.31 -21.21
N PRO A 51 8.76 -9.32 -21.68
CA PRO A 51 10.03 -9.70 -21.04
C PRO A 51 11.05 -8.55 -21.03
N ASP A 52 10.98 -7.62 -21.97
CA ASP A 52 11.88 -6.47 -22.05
C ASP A 52 11.57 -5.45 -20.94
N GLU A 53 10.29 -5.24 -20.60
CA GLU A 53 9.90 -4.39 -19.47
C GLU A 53 10.31 -4.98 -18.12
N LEU A 54 10.25 -6.31 -17.97
CA LEU A 54 10.67 -6.99 -16.75
C LEU A 54 12.18 -6.85 -16.52
N SER A 55 12.98 -7.04 -17.58
CA SER A 55 14.44 -6.90 -17.51
C SER A 55 14.85 -5.46 -17.19
N ALA A 56 14.25 -4.47 -17.87
CA ALA A 56 14.47 -3.05 -17.61
C ALA A 56 14.07 -2.65 -16.18
N SER A 57 12.94 -3.17 -15.67
CA SER A 57 12.48 -2.90 -14.30
C SER A 57 13.41 -3.52 -13.26
N SER A 58 13.86 -4.75 -13.49
CA SER A 58 14.84 -5.41 -12.62
C SER A 58 16.16 -4.64 -12.57
N GLU A 59 16.64 -4.15 -13.71
CA GLU A 59 17.88 -3.40 -13.83
C GLU A 59 17.80 -2.02 -13.15
N ARG A 60 16.64 -1.37 -13.18
CA ARG A 60 16.35 -0.16 -12.37
C ARG A 60 16.32 -0.46 -10.88
N LEU A 61 15.66 -1.54 -10.46
CA LEU A 61 15.57 -1.94 -9.05
C LEU A 61 16.93 -2.24 -8.42
N LYS A 62 17.88 -2.81 -9.19
CA LYS A 62 19.26 -3.03 -8.73
C LYS A 62 19.95 -1.75 -8.27
N GLN A 63 19.60 -0.59 -8.84
CA GLN A 63 20.19 0.70 -8.45
C GLN A 63 19.74 1.14 -7.04
N PHE A 64 18.69 0.53 -6.50
CA PHE A 64 18.15 0.78 -5.17
C PHE A 64 18.42 -0.37 -4.20
N GLU A 65 19.32 -1.30 -4.54
CA GLU A 65 19.74 -2.39 -3.66
C GLU A 65 20.42 -1.80 -2.41
N GLY A 66 19.67 -1.74 -1.29
CA GLY A 66 20.11 -1.12 -0.04
C GLY A 66 19.19 0.03 0.45
N ALA A 67 18.26 0.50 -0.37
CA ALA A 67 17.22 1.43 0.08
C ALA A 67 16.15 0.67 0.88
N SER A 68 15.88 1.12 2.11
CA SER A 68 14.78 0.58 2.94
C SER A 68 13.40 0.91 2.34
N SER A 69 13.32 2.03 1.62
CA SER A 69 12.12 2.49 0.91
C SER A 69 12.54 3.23 -0.35
N ILE A 70 11.80 3.02 -1.45
CA ILE A 70 11.93 3.78 -2.69
C ILE A 70 10.66 4.59 -2.92
N SER A 71 10.78 5.85 -3.33
CA SER A 71 9.62 6.64 -3.71
C SER A 71 9.24 6.36 -5.17
N SER A 72 7.94 6.49 -5.48
CA SER A 72 7.46 6.37 -6.87
C SER A 72 8.16 7.37 -7.80
N ASN A 73 8.46 8.57 -7.31
CA ASN A 73 9.20 9.58 -8.09
C ASN A 73 10.64 9.14 -8.39
N GLN A 74 11.34 8.51 -7.44
CA GLN A 74 12.67 7.93 -7.66
C GLN A 74 12.65 6.79 -8.67
N TYR A 75 11.61 5.95 -8.65
CA TYR A 75 11.51 4.80 -9.56
C TYR A 75 11.17 5.21 -11.00
N PHE A 76 10.24 6.15 -11.19
CA PHE A 76 9.74 6.55 -12.51
C PHE A 76 10.46 7.75 -13.14
N GLY A 77 11.43 8.35 -12.44
CA GLY A 77 12.24 9.44 -12.99
C GLY A 77 11.43 10.65 -13.45
N ARG A 78 10.28 10.91 -12.80
CA ARG A 78 9.49 12.11 -13.11
C ARG A 78 10.25 13.31 -12.57
N ASP A 79 10.64 14.22 -13.46
CA ASP A 79 11.31 15.47 -13.09
C ASP A 79 10.53 16.15 -11.95
N GLU A 80 11.21 16.56 -10.88
CA GLU A 80 10.67 17.45 -9.84
C GLU A 80 10.36 18.87 -10.38
N GLN A 81 10.17 19.04 -11.69
CA GLN A 81 9.96 20.33 -12.33
C GLN A 81 8.51 20.75 -12.45
N ILE A 82 7.58 20.05 -11.82
CA ILE A 82 6.23 20.59 -11.56
C ILE A 82 5.81 20.06 -10.20
N SER A 83 6.08 20.84 -9.15
CA SER A 83 5.19 20.99 -7.98
C SER A 83 5.71 21.97 -6.93
N ARG A 84 6.40 23.04 -7.34
CA ARG A 84 6.35 24.32 -6.57
C ARG A 84 4.97 25.01 -6.67
N ARG A 85 4.03 24.40 -7.42
CA ARG A 85 2.60 24.79 -7.55
C ARG A 85 1.63 23.79 -6.92
N GLU A 86 2.10 22.68 -6.37
CA GLU A 86 1.33 21.73 -5.55
C GLU A 86 1.74 21.88 -4.07
N SER A 87 2.04 23.11 -3.66
CA SER A 87 1.94 23.54 -2.26
C SER A 87 0.47 23.84 -1.89
N LEU A 88 -0.47 23.22 -2.60
CA LEU A 88 -1.88 23.25 -2.28
C LEU A 88 -2.19 21.86 -1.72
N ASP A 89 -2.16 21.80 -0.39
CA ASP A 89 -2.76 20.78 0.49
C ASP A 89 -1.90 19.61 1.02
N LEU A 90 -0.66 19.37 0.57
CA LEU A 90 0.19 18.39 1.27
C LEU A 90 0.61 18.85 2.68
N GLY A 91 0.82 20.16 2.88
CA GLY A 91 1.16 20.73 4.18
C GLY A 91 0.02 20.70 5.19
N ALA A 92 -1.24 20.84 4.73
CA ALA A 92 -2.40 20.74 5.60
C ALA A 92 -2.70 19.28 5.96
N ILE A 93 -2.56 18.35 5.00
CA ILE A 93 -2.68 16.91 5.27
C ILE A 93 -1.59 16.45 6.25
N GLU A 94 -0.36 16.92 6.13
CA GLU A 94 0.73 16.58 7.06
C GLU A 94 0.46 17.12 8.47
N LEU A 95 -0.07 18.35 8.61
CA LEU A 95 -0.50 18.89 9.91
C LEU A 95 -1.62 18.04 10.52
N ASN A 96 -2.66 17.75 9.72
CA ASN A 96 -3.81 16.96 10.14
C ASN A 96 -3.42 15.52 10.52
N ALA A 97 -2.49 14.90 9.77
CA ALA A 97 -1.97 13.56 10.04
C ALA A 97 -1.10 13.52 11.31
N ARG A 98 -0.29 14.56 11.55
CA ARG A 98 0.51 14.67 12.78
C ARG A 98 -0.37 14.84 14.01
N ASP A 99 -1.41 15.67 13.93
CA ASP A 99 -2.36 15.85 15.04
C ASP A 99 -3.18 14.58 15.29
N PHE A 100 -3.58 13.86 14.24
CA PHE A 100 -4.22 12.55 14.35
C PHE A 100 -3.29 11.53 15.02
N ALA A 101 -2.03 11.42 14.58
CA ALA A 101 -1.07 10.49 15.16
C ALA A 101 -0.77 10.82 16.63
N ARG A 102 -0.62 12.09 17.00
CA ARG A 102 -0.40 12.51 18.39
C ARG A 102 -1.60 12.18 19.28
N LYS A 103 -2.81 12.40 18.79
CA LYS A 103 -4.05 12.06 19.50
C LYS A 103 -4.20 10.54 19.69
N PHE A 104 -3.93 9.78 18.62
CA PHE A 104 -3.98 8.32 18.62
C PHE A 104 -2.92 7.67 19.53
N ILE A 105 -1.72 8.24 19.61
CA ILE A 105 -0.61 7.72 20.42
C ILE A 105 -0.70 8.17 21.88
N GLY A 106 -1.23 9.37 22.15
CA GLY A 106 -1.27 9.95 23.49
C GLY A 106 -2.39 9.44 24.39
N GLN A 107 -3.50 8.92 23.83
CA GLN A 107 -4.75 8.76 24.59
C GLN A 107 -5.55 7.50 24.19
N ALA A 108 -4.90 6.34 24.14
CA ALA A 108 -5.51 5.09 23.70
C ALA A 108 -6.66 4.53 24.58
N SER A 109 -7.01 5.16 25.72
CA SER A 109 -8.09 4.69 26.60
C SER A 109 -9.35 5.57 26.65
N SER A 110 -9.32 6.84 26.24
CA SER A 110 -10.48 7.75 26.32
C SER A 110 -10.96 8.32 24.98
N ASP A 111 -10.35 7.92 23.86
CA ASP A 111 -10.62 8.51 22.53
C ASP A 111 -11.77 7.86 21.73
N TYR A 112 -12.64 7.09 22.38
CA TYR A 112 -13.83 6.51 21.73
C TYR A 112 -14.73 7.57 21.08
N GLU A 113 -14.96 8.70 21.75
CA GLU A 113 -15.76 9.82 21.21
C GLU A 113 -15.09 10.49 20.00
N ALA A 114 -13.75 10.52 19.97
CA ALA A 114 -12.99 11.04 18.85
C ALA A 114 -13.12 10.10 17.63
N ILE A 115 -13.02 8.79 17.84
CA ILE A 115 -13.21 7.78 16.79
C ILE A 115 -14.64 7.85 16.26
N LYS A 116 -15.64 7.95 17.12
CA LYS A 116 -17.05 8.07 16.72
C LYS A 116 -17.27 9.30 15.83
N THR A 117 -16.73 10.45 16.21
CA THR A 117 -16.84 11.69 15.41
C THR A 117 -16.16 11.55 14.04
N VAL A 118 -15.02 10.86 13.97
CA VAL A 118 -14.30 10.62 12.71
C VAL A 118 -15.08 9.66 11.81
N VAL A 119 -15.64 8.60 12.38
CA VAL A 119 -16.47 7.63 11.65
C VAL A 119 -17.75 8.28 11.14
N GLU A 120 -18.40 9.11 11.94
CA GLU A 120 -19.61 9.85 11.57
C GLU A 120 -19.33 10.84 10.42
N ARG A 121 -18.25 11.62 10.51
CA ARG A 121 -17.85 12.52 9.41
C ARG A 121 -17.39 11.76 8.17
N GLY A 122 -16.74 10.61 8.34
CA GLY A 122 -16.32 9.75 7.25
C GLY A 122 -17.52 9.17 6.50
N SER A 123 -18.54 8.72 7.24
CA SER A 123 -19.76 8.16 6.65
C SER A 123 -20.65 9.22 6.00
N GLU A 124 -20.75 10.43 6.57
CA GLU A 124 -21.41 11.57 5.93
C GLU A 124 -20.76 11.91 4.59
N LYS A 125 -19.43 12.01 4.53
CA LYS A 125 -18.71 12.28 3.28
C LYS A 125 -18.88 11.18 2.24
N LEU A 126 -18.89 9.91 2.68
CA LEU A 126 -19.15 8.78 1.78
C LEU A 126 -20.58 8.80 1.26
N LYS A 127 -21.55 9.18 2.11
CA LYS A 127 -22.95 9.34 1.74
C LYS A 127 -23.15 10.50 0.77
N ASP A 128 -22.50 11.64 1.01
CA ASP A 128 -22.53 12.79 0.09
C ASP A 128 -22.00 12.37 -1.28
N TYR A 129 -20.86 11.66 -1.33
CA TYR A 129 -20.30 11.14 -2.57
C TYR A 129 -21.21 10.15 -3.31
N ILE A 130 -21.83 9.22 -2.57
CA ILE A 130 -22.75 8.25 -3.18
C ILE A 130 -24.04 8.94 -3.66
N SER A 131 -24.49 9.97 -2.94
CA SER A 131 -25.68 10.76 -3.32
C SER A 131 -25.41 11.67 -4.52
N ASP A 132 -24.18 12.13 -4.70
CA ASP A 132 -23.75 12.96 -5.84
C ASP A 132 -23.55 12.16 -7.14
N ILE A 133 -23.40 10.83 -7.02
CA ILE A 133 -23.21 9.91 -8.16
C ILE A 133 -24.54 9.37 -8.73
N GLN A 134 -25.68 9.58 -8.06
CA GLN A 134 -27.03 9.24 -8.55
C GLN A 134 -27.72 10.40 -9.24
#